data_AF-A0A9X8CXF4-F1
#
_entry.id   AF-A0A9X8CXF4-F1
#
_cell.length_a   1.000
_cell.length_b   1.000
_cell.length_c   1.000
_cell.angle_alpha   90.00
_cell.angle_beta   90.00
_cell.angle_gamma   90.00
#
_symmetry.space_group_name_H-M   'P 1'
#
loop_
_entity.id
_entity.type
_entity.pdbx_description
1 polymer ?
#
loop_
_entity_poly.entity_id
_entity_poly.type
_entity_poly.pdbx_seq_one_letter_code
_entity_poly.pdbx_strand_id
1 'polypeptide(L)'
;GDSSEVEFLDRERSIVYNATYTTCQRDNEASWEPDWVLKAQSIHLDQGEQVGYARGAKLQFKGVTVLPIPVVSFPLSDQRKSGLLPLTIGLDNVSGFEYTQPYYWNIAPNRDATLSSTLMTKRGVNLGAEFRYLEPTYQGKLQLEYMPGDRLRDRDRWSYGLQHQGQITSP
;
A
#
# COMPACT_ATOMS: atom_id res chain seq x y z
N GLY A 1 13.44 11.65 12.19
CA GLY A 1 13.93 11.91 10.83
C GLY A 1 14.74 13.17 10.84
N ASP A 2 15.60 13.33 9.84
CA ASP A 2 16.48 14.47 9.64
C ASP A 2 16.21 15.07 8.25
N SER A 3 16.56 16.35 8.06
CA SER A 3 16.36 17.06 6.80
C SER A 3 17.40 18.16 6.64
N SER A 4 17.72 18.54 5.40
CA SER A 4 18.63 19.67 5.15
C SER A 4 17.95 21.02 5.22
N GLU A 5 16.69 21.09 4.78
CA GLU A 5 15.94 22.35 4.66
C GLU A 5 14.43 22.09 4.71
N VAL A 6 13.69 23.04 5.28
CA VAL A 6 12.23 23.06 5.28
C VAL A 6 11.77 24.41 4.72
N GLU A 7 11.04 24.36 3.61
CA GLU A 7 10.41 25.50 2.97
C GLU A 7 8.91 25.53 3.30
N PHE A 8 8.44 26.62 3.92
CA PHE A 8 7.02 26.82 4.20
C PHE A 8 6.39 27.62 3.06
N LEU A 9 5.53 26.99 2.27
CA LEU A 9 4.85 27.64 1.16
C LEU A 9 3.70 28.51 1.65
N ASP A 10 2.93 27.99 2.62
CA ASP A 10 1.85 28.69 3.32
C ASP A 10 1.55 28.01 4.67
N ARG A 11 0.37 28.29 5.26
CA ARG A 11 -0.05 27.76 6.57
C ARG A 11 -0.29 26.25 6.57
N GLU A 12 -0.61 25.66 5.42
CA GLU A 12 -1.01 24.26 5.30
C GLU A 12 0.02 23.44 4.52
N ARG A 13 0.87 24.09 3.72
CA ARG A 13 1.79 23.40 2.80
C ARG A 13 3.25 23.71 3.08
N SER A 14 4.07 22.66 3.10
CA SER A 14 5.53 22.76 3.23
C SER A 14 6.26 21.74 2.38
N ILE A 15 7.52 22.02 2.08
CA ILE A 15 8.44 21.12 1.39
C ILE A 15 9.63 20.86 2.29
N VAL A 16 9.95 19.59 2.54
CA VAL A 16 11.13 19.16 3.30
C VAL A 16 12.13 18.56 2.33
N TYR A 17 13.31 19.16 2.20
CA TYR A 17 14.35 18.71 1.28
C TYR A 17 15.34 17.75 1.96
N ASN A 18 15.79 16.74 1.20
CA ASN A 18 16.72 15.69 1.62
C ASN A 18 16.33 15.06 2.97
N ALA A 19 15.07 14.64 3.07
CA ALA A 19 14.49 14.20 4.33
C ALA A 19 14.61 12.69 4.54
N THR A 20 14.70 12.28 5.80
CA THR A 20 14.55 10.89 6.23
C THR A 20 13.27 10.72 7.06
N TYR A 21 12.53 9.65 6.78
CA TYR A 21 11.29 9.31 7.48
C TYR A 21 11.29 7.83 7.89
N THR A 22 10.86 7.57 9.13
CA THR A 22 10.65 6.22 9.68
C THR A 22 9.59 6.30 10.78
N THR A 23 8.79 5.25 10.93
CA THR A 23 7.88 5.09 12.08
C THR A 23 8.46 4.20 13.17
N CYS A 24 9.69 3.68 12.99
CA CYS A 24 10.39 2.95 14.04
C CYS A 24 10.61 3.86 15.26
N GLN A 25 10.22 3.39 16.44
CA GLN A 25 10.48 4.11 17.67
C GLN A 25 11.97 4.09 17.99
N ARG A 26 12.49 5.24 18.41
CA ARG A 26 13.87 5.37 18.88
C ARG A 26 14.01 4.74 20.25
N ASP A 27 14.98 3.85 20.42
CA ASP A 27 15.36 3.36 21.74
C ASP A 27 16.48 4.23 22.35
N ASN A 28 16.88 3.89 23.58
CA ASN A 28 17.88 4.65 24.33
C ASN A 28 19.33 4.25 23.99
N GLU A 29 19.54 3.37 23.01
CA GLU A 29 20.87 2.90 22.66
C GLU A 29 21.58 3.91 21.73
N ALA A 30 22.87 4.12 21.96
CA ALA A 30 23.69 4.95 21.08
C ALA A 30 23.82 4.34 19.67
N SER A 31 23.64 3.02 19.57
CA SER A 31 23.64 2.23 18.34
C SER A 31 22.28 2.16 17.64
N TRP A 32 21.27 2.91 18.09
CA TRP A 32 19.94 2.82 17.50
C TRP A 32 19.97 3.16 16.01
N GLU A 33 19.55 2.19 15.20
CA GLU A 33 19.25 2.39 13.79
C GLU A 33 17.86 1.83 13.51
N PRO A 34 16.99 2.60 12.85
CA PRO A 34 15.67 2.11 12.47
C PRO A 34 15.81 0.98 11.43
N ASP A 35 14.99 -0.05 11.60
CA ASP A 35 14.96 -1.21 10.69
C ASP A 35 14.66 -0.80 9.25
N TRP A 36 13.89 0.27 9.07
CA TRP A 36 13.64 0.85 7.78
C TRP A 36 13.66 2.38 7.81
N VAL A 37 14.13 2.99 6.72
CA VAL A 37 14.12 4.45 6.50
C VAL A 37 13.74 4.74 5.06
N LEU A 38 12.80 5.66 4.88
CA LEU A 38 12.54 6.29 3.59
C LEU A 38 13.42 7.55 3.49
N LYS A 39 14.33 7.58 2.51
CA LYS A 39 15.12 8.77 2.17
C LYS A 39 14.52 9.41 0.93
N ALA A 40 14.15 10.68 0.98
CA ALA A 40 13.52 11.37 -0.15
C ALA A 40 14.26 12.66 -0.51
N GLN A 41 14.30 12.99 -1.80
CA GLN A 41 14.89 14.25 -2.27
C GLN A 41 14.03 15.44 -1.84
N SER A 42 12.70 15.29 -1.93
CA SER A 42 11.74 16.23 -1.37
C SER A 42 10.52 15.50 -0.82
N ILE A 43 9.97 16.01 0.27
CA ILE A 43 8.68 15.59 0.84
C ILE A 43 7.78 16.82 0.85
N HIS A 44 6.72 16.79 0.05
CA HIS A 44 5.67 17.80 0.05
C HIS A 44 4.63 17.39 1.09
N LEU A 45 4.38 18.22 2.08
CA LEU A 45 3.37 18.00 3.11
C LEU A 45 2.20 18.95 2.86
N ASP A 46 0.99 18.40 2.74
CA ASP A 46 -0.25 19.15 2.62
C ASP A 46 -1.17 18.81 3.79
N GLN A 47 -1.28 19.74 4.75
CA GLN A 47 -2.11 19.59 5.94
C GLN A 47 -3.60 19.83 5.63
N GLY A 48 -3.94 20.55 4.56
CA GLY A 48 -5.33 20.74 4.14
C GLY A 48 -5.91 19.44 3.60
N GLU A 49 -5.14 18.73 2.76
CA GLU A 49 -5.50 17.42 2.23
C GLU A 49 -5.13 16.24 3.15
N GLN A 50 -4.33 16.48 4.20
CA GLN A 50 -3.78 15.45 5.09
C GLN A 50 -2.93 14.40 4.33
N VAL A 51 -2.18 14.84 3.32
CA VAL A 51 -1.35 13.98 2.46
C VAL A 51 0.09 14.49 2.37
N GLY A 52 1.05 13.57 2.47
CA GLY A 52 2.44 13.77 2.13
C GLY A 52 2.82 13.10 0.82
N TYR A 53 3.67 13.73 0.00
CA TYR A 53 4.27 13.17 -1.21
C TYR A 53 5.79 13.21 -1.15
N ALA A 54 6.43 12.04 -1.08
CA ALA A 54 7.88 11.92 -1.18
C ALA A 54 8.30 11.66 -2.63
N ARG A 55 9.20 12.49 -3.17
CA ARG A 55 9.77 12.36 -4.52
C ARG A 55 11.23 11.93 -4.48
N GLY A 56 11.63 11.15 -5.48
CA GLY A 56 12.98 10.60 -5.56
C GLY A 56 13.33 9.75 -4.33
N ALA A 57 12.33 9.03 -3.81
CA ALA A 57 12.46 8.30 -2.57
C ALA A 57 13.26 7.01 -2.76
N LYS A 58 13.92 6.56 -1.70
CA LYS A 58 14.65 5.30 -1.62
C LYS A 58 14.30 4.66 -0.30
N LEU A 59 13.84 3.41 -0.35
CA LEU A 59 13.62 2.62 0.86
C LEU A 59 14.93 1.92 1.24
N GLN A 60 15.41 2.20 2.44
CA GLN A 60 16.53 1.51 3.06
C GLN A 60 15.98 0.57 4.14
N PHE A 61 16.38 -0.69 4.12
CA PHE A 61 16.06 -1.68 5.16
C PHE A 61 17.36 -2.24 5.72
N LYS A 62 17.54 -2.16 7.05
CA LYS A 62 18.76 -2.59 7.76
C LYS A 62 20.05 -2.13 7.05
N GLY A 63 20.10 -0.85 6.68
CA GLY A 63 21.25 -0.27 6.00
C GLY A 63 21.34 -0.50 4.49
N VAL A 64 20.53 -1.37 3.89
CA VAL A 64 20.58 -1.70 2.44
C VAL A 64 19.49 -0.96 1.66
N THR A 65 19.84 -0.30 0.56
CA THR A 65 18.83 0.31 -0.33
C THR A 65 18.12 -0.79 -1.11
N VAL A 66 16.82 -0.98 -0.86
CA VAL A 66 16.03 -2.06 -1.43
C VAL A 66 15.40 -1.64 -2.76
N LEU A 67 14.76 -0.48 -2.79
CA LEU A 67 13.98 -0.06 -3.95
C LEU A 67 14.00 1.48 -4.13
N PRO A 68 14.34 2.00 -5.32
CA PRO A 68 14.05 3.37 -5.69
C PRO A 68 12.55 3.52 -5.96
N ILE A 69 11.92 4.50 -5.31
CA ILE A 69 10.50 4.81 -5.43
C ILE A 69 10.40 6.23 -6.00
N PRO A 70 10.01 6.40 -7.28
CA PRO A 70 9.99 7.71 -7.93
C PRO A 70 9.12 8.72 -7.18
N VAL A 71 7.92 8.28 -6.78
CA VAL A 71 6.98 9.05 -5.98
C VAL A 71 6.19 8.10 -5.07
N VAL A 72 6.06 8.43 -3.79
CA VAL A 72 5.15 7.75 -2.86
C VAL A 72 4.33 8.77 -2.09
N SER A 73 3.04 8.51 -1.95
CA SER A 73 2.14 9.32 -1.11
C SER A 73 1.81 8.59 0.18
N PHE A 74 1.73 9.30 1.30
CA PHE A 74 1.36 8.74 2.61
C PHE A 74 0.39 9.69 3.33
N PRO A 75 -0.52 9.17 4.18
CA PRO A 75 -1.40 10.04 4.96
C PRO A 75 -0.63 10.74 6.10
N LEU A 76 -1.03 11.97 6.42
CA LEU A 76 -0.48 12.75 7.56
C LEU A 76 -1.27 12.55 8.87
N SER A 77 -2.41 11.87 8.78
CA SER A 77 -3.24 11.48 9.92
C SER A 77 -3.66 10.01 9.80
N ASP A 78 -4.43 9.52 10.76
CA ASP A 78 -5.00 8.17 10.75
C ASP A 78 -6.15 8.01 9.74
N GLN A 79 -6.45 9.03 8.95
CA GLN A 79 -7.45 8.95 7.89
C GLN A 79 -6.98 8.01 6.78
N ARG A 80 -7.88 7.12 6.37
CA ARG A 80 -7.61 6.16 5.29
C ARG A 80 -7.46 6.89 3.96
N LYS A 81 -6.38 6.62 3.24
CA LYS A 81 -6.07 7.21 1.93
C LYS A 81 -5.98 6.14 0.85
N SER A 82 -6.61 6.39 -0.30
CA SER A 82 -6.42 5.56 -1.50
C SER A 82 -5.00 5.68 -2.05
N GLY A 83 -4.46 4.57 -2.57
CA GLY A 83 -3.10 4.54 -3.09
C GLY A 83 -2.56 3.14 -3.37
N LEU A 84 -1.38 3.10 -3.98
CA LEU A 84 -0.66 1.85 -4.15
C LEU A 84 -0.23 1.30 -2.78
N LEU A 85 -0.54 0.03 -2.55
CA LEU A 85 -0.02 -0.71 -1.42
C LEU A 85 1.38 -1.25 -1.77
N PRO A 86 2.19 -1.63 -0.76
CA PRO A 86 3.44 -2.32 -0.99
C PRO A 86 3.24 -3.52 -1.92
N LEU A 87 4.12 -3.61 -2.92
CA LEU A 87 4.14 -4.74 -3.84
C LEU A 87 4.55 -6.02 -3.10
N THR A 88 4.15 -7.17 -3.62
CA THR A 88 4.61 -8.49 -3.17
C THR A 88 5.32 -9.20 -4.31
N ILE A 89 6.47 -9.81 -4.02
CA ILE A 89 7.24 -10.61 -4.97
C ILE A 89 7.29 -12.05 -4.47
N GLY A 90 7.06 -13.00 -5.37
CA GLY A 90 7.15 -14.44 -5.10
C GLY A 90 8.01 -15.16 -6.13
N LEU A 91 8.55 -16.32 -5.76
CA LEU A 91 9.21 -17.23 -6.68
C LEU A 91 8.83 -18.67 -6.33
N ASP A 92 8.22 -19.39 -7.27
CA ASP A 92 7.82 -20.77 -7.08
C ASP A 92 7.96 -21.60 -8.37
N ASN A 93 7.88 -22.93 -8.24
CA ASN A 93 8.06 -23.84 -9.37
C ASN A 93 6.89 -23.86 -10.34
N VAL A 94 5.70 -23.51 -9.87
CA VAL A 94 4.44 -23.59 -10.62
C VAL A 94 4.18 -22.28 -11.37
N SER A 95 4.15 -21.13 -10.70
CA SER A 95 3.83 -19.83 -11.32
C SER A 95 5.08 -19.08 -11.79
N GLY A 96 6.26 -19.45 -11.29
CA GLY A 96 7.53 -18.84 -11.66
C GLY A 96 7.79 -17.61 -10.79
N PHE A 97 8.29 -16.54 -11.41
CA PHE A 97 8.41 -15.26 -10.72
C PHE A 97 7.03 -14.59 -10.69
N GLU A 98 6.65 -14.10 -9.52
CA GLU A 98 5.37 -13.45 -9.26
C GLU A 98 5.60 -12.01 -8.81
N TYR A 99 4.86 -11.08 -9.40
CA TYR A 99 4.82 -9.68 -9.00
C TYR A 99 3.38 -9.24 -8.83
N THR A 100 2.99 -8.88 -7.60
CA THR A 100 1.66 -8.36 -7.27
C THR A 100 1.75 -6.90 -6.90
N GLN A 101 0.99 -6.06 -7.61
CA GLN A 101 0.79 -4.66 -7.26
C GLN A 101 -0.65 -4.42 -6.84
N PRO A 102 -0.93 -4.19 -5.54
CA PRO A 102 -2.25 -3.83 -5.07
C PRO A 102 -2.45 -2.31 -5.07
N TYR A 103 -3.69 -1.89 -5.33
CA TYR A 103 -4.19 -0.53 -5.17
C TYR A 103 -5.36 -0.54 -4.18
N TYR A 104 -5.19 0.16 -3.07
CA TYR A 104 -6.24 0.37 -2.08
C TYR A 104 -7.11 1.56 -2.50
N TRP A 105 -8.42 1.35 -2.47
CA TRP A 105 -9.43 2.35 -2.75
C TRP A 105 -10.34 2.53 -1.53
N ASN A 106 -10.12 3.63 -0.81
CA ASN A 106 -11.02 4.07 0.24
C ASN A 106 -12.26 4.72 -0.40
N ILE A 107 -13.41 4.05 -0.33
CA ILE A 107 -14.66 4.51 -0.96
C ILE A 107 -15.46 5.37 0.03
N ALA A 108 -15.59 4.88 1.26
CA ALA A 108 -16.28 5.53 2.37
C ALA A 108 -15.72 5.03 3.70
N PRO A 109 -15.96 5.70 4.85
CA PRO A 109 -15.44 5.27 6.15
C PRO A 109 -15.77 3.81 6.53
N ASN A 110 -16.90 3.30 6.02
CA ASN A 110 -17.42 1.96 6.25
C ASN A 110 -17.21 0.97 5.10
N ARG A 111 -16.60 1.37 3.96
CA ARG A 111 -16.46 0.51 2.78
C ARG A 111 -15.18 0.80 2.00
N ASP A 112 -14.46 -0.24 1.61
CA ASP A 112 -13.26 -0.12 0.79
C ASP A 112 -13.13 -1.25 -0.23
N ALA A 113 -12.25 -1.03 -1.20
CA ALA A 113 -11.87 -2.03 -2.19
C ALA A 113 -10.35 -2.10 -2.32
N THR A 114 -9.83 -3.27 -2.65
CA THR A 114 -8.44 -3.47 -3.08
C THR A 114 -8.45 -4.15 -4.43
N LEU A 115 -7.84 -3.51 -5.42
CA LEU A 115 -7.65 -4.08 -6.75
C LEU A 115 -6.20 -4.53 -6.88
N SER A 116 -5.96 -5.73 -7.37
CA SER A 116 -4.61 -6.28 -7.53
C SER A 116 -4.38 -6.76 -8.95
N SER A 117 -3.17 -6.54 -9.44
CA SER A 117 -2.66 -7.17 -10.65
C SER A 117 -1.46 -8.02 -10.26
N THR A 118 -1.56 -9.32 -10.50
CA THR A 118 -0.49 -10.29 -10.26
C THR A 118 0.04 -10.81 -11.59
N LEU A 119 1.29 -10.45 -11.91
CA LEU A 119 2.02 -11.02 -13.03
C LEU A 119 2.71 -12.30 -12.58
N MET A 120 2.47 -13.41 -13.28
CA MET A 120 3.11 -14.70 -13.08
C MET A 120 3.84 -15.12 -14.34
N THR A 121 5.16 -15.29 -14.30
CA THR A 121 5.96 -15.50 -15.52
C THR A 121 5.58 -16.76 -16.29
N LYS A 122 5.14 -17.84 -15.61
CA LYS A 122 4.72 -19.09 -16.25
C LYS A 122 3.23 -19.16 -16.60
N ARG A 123 2.37 -18.36 -15.96
CA ARG A 123 0.90 -18.46 -16.10
C ARG A 123 0.26 -17.32 -16.87
N GLY A 124 0.70 -16.08 -16.71
CA GLY A 124 0.00 -14.91 -17.27
C GLY A 124 -0.26 -13.84 -16.22
N VAL A 125 -1.32 -13.06 -16.41
CA VAL A 125 -1.74 -12.00 -15.48
C VAL A 125 -3.03 -12.44 -14.80
N ASN A 126 -3.10 -12.24 -13.49
CA ASN A 126 -4.31 -12.41 -12.70
C ASN A 126 -4.76 -11.06 -12.15
N LEU A 127 -6.05 -10.77 -12.27
CA LEU A 127 -6.71 -9.58 -11.77
C LEU A 127 -7.57 -9.96 -10.57
N GLY A 128 -7.23 -9.42 -9.41
CA GLY A 128 -7.96 -9.62 -8.17
C GLY A 128 -8.73 -8.38 -7.76
N ALA A 129 -9.88 -8.58 -7.12
CA ALA A 129 -10.64 -7.54 -6.47
C ALA A 129 -11.18 -8.04 -5.14
N GLU A 130 -10.87 -7.32 -4.07
CA GLU A 130 -11.49 -7.50 -2.76
C GLU A 130 -12.34 -6.28 -2.43
N PHE A 131 -13.58 -6.48 -2.01
CA PHE A 131 -14.47 -5.43 -1.53
C PHE A 131 -14.94 -5.77 -0.12
N ARG A 132 -14.84 -4.80 0.79
CA ARG A 132 -15.24 -4.95 2.20
C ARG A 132 -16.23 -3.88 2.59
N TYR A 133 -17.18 -4.27 3.44
CA TYR A 133 -18.14 -3.35 4.04
C TYR A 133 -18.35 -3.68 5.52
N LEU A 134 -18.54 -2.64 6.33
CA LEU A 134 -18.76 -2.72 7.77
C LEU A 134 -19.87 -1.76 8.17
N GLU A 135 -21.05 -2.30 8.41
CA GLU A 135 -22.23 -1.56 8.87
C GLU A 135 -22.52 -1.88 10.34
N PRO A 136 -23.35 -1.09 11.05
CA PRO A 136 -23.54 -1.26 12.49
C PRO A 136 -23.99 -2.65 12.94
N THR A 137 -24.80 -3.35 12.12
CA THR A 137 -25.35 -4.67 12.46
C THR A 137 -24.81 -5.79 11.56
N TYR A 138 -24.02 -5.47 10.55
CA TYR A 138 -23.53 -6.48 9.61
C TYR A 138 -22.24 -6.05 8.91
N GLN A 139 -21.47 -7.05 8.48
CA GLN A 139 -20.23 -6.85 7.74
C GLN A 139 -20.08 -7.93 6.68
N GLY A 140 -19.19 -7.69 5.72
CA GLY A 140 -18.87 -8.71 4.76
C GLY A 140 -17.70 -8.38 3.84
N LYS A 141 -17.36 -9.40 3.06
CA LYS A 141 -16.24 -9.40 2.13
C LYS A 141 -16.64 -10.13 0.86
N LEU A 142 -16.41 -9.49 -0.28
CA LEU A 142 -16.48 -10.08 -1.61
C LEU A 142 -15.05 -10.17 -2.16
N GLN A 143 -14.67 -11.32 -2.67
CA GLN A 143 -13.41 -11.55 -3.37
C GLN A 143 -13.71 -12.06 -4.77
N LEU A 144 -13.03 -11.51 -5.76
CA LEU A 144 -13.10 -11.89 -7.18
C LEU A 144 -11.68 -12.06 -7.69
N GLU A 145 -11.46 -13.11 -8.47
CA GLU A 145 -10.19 -13.35 -9.17
C GLU A 145 -10.50 -13.71 -10.62
N TYR A 146 -9.73 -13.16 -11.55
CA TYR A 146 -9.83 -13.47 -12.97
C TYR A 146 -8.44 -13.52 -13.63
N MET A 147 -8.13 -14.66 -14.23
CA MET A 147 -6.92 -14.91 -15.00
C MET A 147 -7.31 -15.29 -16.42
N PRO A 148 -7.25 -14.35 -17.38
CA PRO A 148 -7.43 -14.67 -18.78
C PRO A 148 -6.21 -15.48 -19.29
N GLY A 149 -6.46 -16.57 -20.00
CA GLY A 149 -5.43 -17.34 -20.68
C GLY A 149 -4.30 -17.87 -19.78
N ASP A 150 -4.62 -18.71 -18.79
CA ASP A 150 -3.60 -19.41 -17.99
C ASP A 150 -2.75 -20.31 -18.90
N ARG A 151 -1.51 -19.88 -19.19
CA ARG A 151 -0.58 -20.56 -20.12
C ARG A 151 -0.26 -22.00 -19.73
N LEU A 152 -0.47 -22.39 -18.47
CA LEU A 152 -0.26 -23.78 -18.02
C LEU A 152 -1.51 -24.66 -18.15
N ARG A 153 -2.68 -24.07 -18.38
CA ARG A 153 -3.97 -24.77 -18.42
C ARG A 153 -4.75 -24.52 -19.71
N ASP A 154 -4.27 -23.64 -20.56
CA ASP A 154 -4.86 -23.25 -21.84
C ASP A 154 -6.34 -22.87 -21.71
N ARG A 155 -6.67 -22.11 -20.66
CA ARG A 155 -8.03 -21.67 -20.36
C ARG A 155 -8.05 -20.46 -19.45
N ASP A 156 -9.19 -19.77 -19.45
CA ASP A 156 -9.49 -18.76 -18.45
C ASP A 156 -9.78 -19.42 -17.09
N ARG A 157 -9.37 -18.73 -16.02
CA ARG A 157 -9.67 -19.13 -14.65
C ARG A 157 -10.26 -17.97 -13.90
N TRP A 158 -11.21 -18.27 -13.02
CA TRP A 158 -11.82 -17.29 -12.17
C TRP A 158 -12.29 -17.94 -10.88
N SER A 159 -12.42 -17.13 -9.84
CA SER A 159 -13.10 -17.51 -8.61
C SER A 159 -13.83 -16.31 -8.03
N TYR A 160 -14.84 -16.59 -7.23
CA TYR A 160 -15.48 -15.60 -6.38
C TYR A 160 -15.77 -16.20 -5.02
N GLY A 161 -15.76 -15.36 -4.00
CA GLY A 161 -16.14 -15.72 -2.64
C GLY A 161 -16.89 -14.57 -2.00
N LEU A 162 -18.02 -14.87 -1.37
CA LEU A 162 -18.81 -13.91 -0.61
C LEU A 162 -18.97 -14.40 0.82
N GLN A 163 -18.57 -13.56 1.77
CA GLN A 163 -18.81 -13.77 3.19
C GLN A 163 -19.64 -12.60 3.72
N HIS A 164 -20.75 -12.92 4.38
CA HIS A 164 -21.60 -11.95 5.06
C HIS A 164 -21.90 -12.44 6.48
N GLN A 165 -21.77 -11.56 7.46
CA GLN A 165 -22.08 -11.83 8.84
C GLN A 165 -22.91 -10.68 9.39
N GLY A 166 -24.11 -11.00 9.90
CA GLY A 166 -25.01 -10.04 10.51
C GLY A 166 -25.49 -10.51 11.86
N GLN A 167 -25.74 -9.56 12.76
CA GLN A 167 -26.47 -9.80 14.00
C GLN A 167 -27.93 -9.39 13.80
N ILE A 168 -28.83 -10.31 14.08
CA ILE A 168 -30.27 -10.04 14.10
C ILE A 168 -30.69 -10.06 15.57
N THR A 169 -30.94 -8.88 16.14
CA THR A 169 -31.56 -8.79 17.46
C THR A 169 -33.04 -9.11 17.31
N SER A 170 -33.48 -10.23 17.91
CA SER A 170 -34.90 -10.49 18.12
C SER A 170 -35.44 -9.49 19.16
N PRO A 171 -36.68 -8.98 19.00
CA PRO A 171 -37.35 -8.20 20.04
C PRO A 171 -37.57 -9.00 21.32
#